data_AF-A0A6G2X737-F1
#
_entry.id   AF-A0A6G2X737-F1
#
_cell.length_a   1.000
_cell.length_b   1.000
_cell.length_c   1.000
_cell.angle_alpha   90.00
_cell.angle_beta   90.00
_cell.angle_gamma   90.00
#
_symmetry.space_group_name_H-M   'P 1'
#
loop_
_entity.id
_entity.type
_entity.pdbx_description
1 polymer ?
#
loop_
_entity_poly.entity_id
_entity_poly.type
_entity_poly.pdbx_seq_one_letter_code
_entity_poly.pdbx_strand_id
1 'polypeptide(L)'
;MKRLPGRAGLLATTVTALGTALGSFAAMGTATAATTQLNGEWAPFTRCPVDAPAMLAADGLAQTPQCVVSTSASGSIKLGNTTVTTGRTELQIGVVENADGTSTVVAPSTGALIADSATVPGGLLGLMCPSDIPAVTAICRQITDSSLNKITATVESVGTPGDFDQTAGILTDKPIVSIPVRIHLQNPFLGSNCYIGSKSNPIVLRPKNLNLPDFGMTFFKGDGTVADDGEMSRINLTGSTQNDSSFAVPGAGGCGLGLFGLIDAAVNLKTGLPSAAGKNSVTLNNTQTSLAGLLAPGTAAPDAGRTLAQYWHSAVK
;
A
#
# COMPACT_ATOMS: atom_id res chain seq x y z
N MET A 1 88.50 -4.02 -2.44
CA MET A 1 88.87 -4.21 -3.87
C MET A 1 87.65 -4.83 -4.55
N LYS A 2 86.91 -4.26 -5.51
CA LYS A 2 87.25 -3.41 -6.67
C LYS A 2 86.02 -2.55 -7.05
N ARG A 3 86.30 -1.28 -7.34
CA ARG A 3 85.73 -0.40 -8.41
C ARG A 3 84.24 0.00 -8.42
N LEU A 4 84.01 1.25 -8.00
CA LEU A 4 83.13 2.28 -8.63
C LEU A 4 83.54 2.58 -10.10
N PRO A 5 82.90 3.49 -10.88
CA PRO A 5 81.53 4.06 -10.92
C PRO A 5 80.97 4.27 -12.36
N GLY A 6 79.78 4.87 -12.50
CA GLY A 6 79.40 5.64 -13.70
C GLY A 6 77.89 5.91 -13.76
N ARG A 7 77.36 6.93 -13.08
CA ARG A 7 77.17 8.35 -13.50
C ARG A 7 75.99 8.59 -14.47
N ALA A 8 75.35 9.72 -14.17
CA ALA A 8 74.46 10.56 -14.99
C ALA A 8 72.96 10.21 -14.90
N GLY A 9 72.06 11.15 -14.60
CA GLY A 9 72.24 12.57 -14.40
C GLY A 9 70.94 13.30 -14.04
N LEU A 10 71.16 14.55 -13.62
CA LEU A 10 70.30 15.74 -13.70
C LEU A 10 68.81 15.67 -13.34
N LEU A 11 68.54 16.27 -12.17
CA LEU A 11 67.61 17.40 -11.93
C LEU A 11 66.76 17.86 -13.12
N ALA A 12 65.44 17.83 -12.93
CA ALA A 12 64.53 18.81 -13.52
C ALA A 12 63.36 19.10 -12.56
N THR A 13 63.33 20.35 -12.12
CA THR A 13 62.24 21.08 -11.47
C THR A 13 60.93 21.03 -12.26
N THR A 14 59.77 21.06 -11.57
CA THR A 14 58.76 22.14 -11.62
C THR A 14 57.30 21.67 -11.41
N VAL A 15 56.51 22.61 -10.89
CA VAL A 15 55.05 22.79 -10.94
C VAL A 15 54.18 22.02 -9.94
N THR A 16 53.90 22.71 -8.83
CA THR A 16 52.63 22.66 -8.10
C THR A 16 51.44 22.89 -9.04
N ALA A 17 50.59 21.88 -9.21
CA ALA A 17 49.23 22.05 -9.72
C ALA A 17 48.24 21.70 -8.60
N LEU A 18 47.62 22.73 -8.01
CA LEU A 18 46.40 22.59 -7.23
C LEU A 18 45.27 22.18 -8.20
N GLY A 19 45.01 20.88 -8.29
CA GLY A 19 43.83 20.35 -8.97
C GLY A 19 42.64 20.31 -8.02
N THR A 20 41.67 21.19 -8.25
CA THR A 20 40.34 21.15 -7.65
C THR A 20 39.63 19.84 -8.01
N ALA A 21 39.53 18.92 -7.06
CA ALA A 21 38.67 17.75 -7.17
C ALA A 21 37.20 18.20 -7.08
N LEU A 22 36.60 18.51 -8.24
CA LEU A 22 35.15 18.61 -8.39
C LEU A 22 34.57 17.22 -8.16
N GLY A 23 34.10 16.98 -6.94
CA GLY A 23 33.35 15.79 -6.57
C GLY A 23 32.12 15.66 -7.47
N SER A 24 32.12 14.62 -8.29
CA SER A 24 30.95 14.24 -9.07
C SER A 24 29.86 13.80 -8.10
N PHE A 25 28.82 14.62 -7.93
CA PHE A 25 27.58 14.18 -7.32
C PHE A 25 27.00 13.12 -8.25
N ALA A 26 27.23 11.84 -7.93
CA ALA A 26 26.47 10.76 -8.51
C ALA A 26 25.01 11.00 -8.12
N ALA A 27 24.20 11.44 -9.07
CA ALA A 27 22.76 11.43 -8.96
C ALA A 27 22.36 9.96 -8.76
N MET A 28 22.12 9.56 -7.52
CA MET A 28 21.46 8.31 -7.21
C MET A 28 20.03 8.47 -7.71
N GLY A 29 19.82 8.12 -8.99
CA GLY A 29 18.48 7.99 -9.54
C GLY A 29 17.73 7.01 -8.65
N THR A 30 16.58 7.45 -8.12
CA THR A 30 15.62 6.55 -7.51
C THR A 30 15.14 5.61 -8.61
N ALA A 31 15.71 4.40 -8.65
CA ALA A 31 15.15 3.34 -9.46
C ALA A 31 13.76 3.05 -8.92
N THR A 32 12.73 3.61 -9.55
CA THR A 32 11.36 3.16 -9.35
C THR A 32 11.34 1.70 -9.76
N ALA A 33 11.17 0.79 -8.81
CA ALA A 33 11.03 -0.63 -9.13
C ALA A 33 9.91 -0.78 -10.15
N ALA A 34 10.21 -1.40 -11.30
CA ALA A 34 9.19 -1.71 -12.30
C ALA A 34 8.17 -2.66 -11.66
N THR A 35 6.88 -2.38 -11.82
CA THR A 35 5.82 -3.28 -11.39
C THR A 35 5.95 -4.58 -12.16
N THR A 36 6.01 -5.73 -11.48
CA THR A 36 6.04 -7.05 -12.11
C THR A 36 4.84 -7.19 -13.05
N GLN A 37 5.09 -7.50 -14.31
CA GLN A 37 4.04 -7.81 -15.28
C GLN A 37 3.85 -9.32 -15.34
N LEU A 38 2.64 -9.79 -15.07
CA LEU A 38 2.30 -11.22 -15.11
C LEU A 38 1.42 -11.55 -16.32
N ASN A 39 1.48 -12.80 -16.75
CA ASN A 39 0.72 -13.33 -17.87
C ASN A 39 -0.68 -13.83 -17.47
N GLY A 40 -1.62 -13.71 -18.40
CA GLY A 40 -2.97 -14.29 -18.31
C GLY A 40 -3.68 -14.08 -16.97
N GLU A 41 -4.14 -15.17 -16.36
CA GLU A 41 -4.94 -15.15 -15.14
C GLU A 41 -4.18 -14.63 -13.91
N TRP A 42 -2.84 -14.67 -13.95
CA TRP A 42 -1.98 -14.06 -12.94
C TRP A 42 -1.88 -12.54 -13.03
N ALA A 43 -2.26 -11.91 -14.14
CA ALA A 43 -2.06 -10.48 -14.40
C ALA A 43 -2.44 -9.55 -13.22
N PRO A 44 -3.53 -9.80 -12.46
CA PRO A 44 -3.87 -8.95 -11.30
C PRO A 44 -2.97 -9.11 -10.06
N PHE A 45 -2.22 -10.20 -9.93
CA PHE A 45 -1.54 -10.61 -8.69
C PHE A 45 -0.07 -10.19 -8.63
N THR A 46 0.23 -8.99 -9.12
CA THR A 46 1.61 -8.49 -9.31
C THR A 46 2.43 -8.30 -8.02
N ARG A 47 1.79 -8.36 -6.85
CA ARG A 47 2.41 -8.18 -5.53
C ARG A 47 2.09 -9.33 -4.57
N CYS A 48 1.63 -10.49 -5.05
CA CYS A 48 1.44 -11.62 -4.16
C CYS A 48 2.77 -12.02 -3.50
N PRO A 49 2.86 -12.14 -2.16
CA PRO A 49 4.12 -12.43 -1.47
C PRO A 49 4.48 -13.92 -1.53
N VAL A 50 4.51 -14.51 -2.72
CA VAL A 50 4.70 -15.96 -2.92
C VAL A 50 6.02 -16.49 -2.35
N ASP A 51 7.05 -15.64 -2.27
CA ASP A 51 8.37 -15.99 -1.71
C ASP A 51 8.46 -15.79 -0.19
N ALA A 52 7.39 -15.32 0.46
CA ALA A 52 7.40 -15.16 1.91
C ALA A 52 7.52 -16.53 2.60
N PRO A 53 8.30 -16.64 3.69
CA PRO A 53 8.51 -17.92 4.36
C PRO A 53 7.21 -18.64 4.77
N ALA A 54 6.20 -17.90 5.21
CA ALA A 54 4.90 -18.46 5.57
C ALA A 54 4.15 -19.03 4.35
N MET A 55 4.23 -18.37 3.18
CA MET A 55 3.62 -18.87 1.94
C MET A 55 4.33 -20.13 1.45
N LEU A 56 5.67 -20.11 1.44
CA LEU A 56 6.50 -21.25 0.99
C LEU A 56 6.38 -22.48 1.89
N ALA A 57 6.07 -22.29 3.17
CA ALA A 57 5.94 -23.36 4.15
C ALA A 57 4.60 -24.12 4.08
N ALA A 58 3.62 -23.61 3.32
CA ALA A 58 2.32 -24.24 3.19
C ALA A 58 2.43 -25.61 2.49
N ASP A 59 1.92 -26.65 3.12
CA ASP A 59 2.13 -28.05 2.72
C ASP A 59 1.09 -28.57 1.71
N GLY A 60 -0.03 -27.89 1.54
CA GLY A 60 -1.15 -28.30 0.69
C GLY A 60 -2.13 -29.29 1.31
N LEU A 61 -1.90 -29.71 2.56
CA LEU A 61 -2.79 -30.59 3.32
C LEU A 61 -3.36 -29.88 4.54
N ALA A 62 -2.50 -29.47 5.47
CA ALA A 62 -2.88 -28.70 6.65
C ALA A 62 -2.96 -27.20 6.35
N GLN A 63 -2.18 -26.73 5.37
CA GLN A 63 -2.04 -25.33 5.03
C GLN A 63 -2.04 -25.13 3.52
N THR A 64 -2.99 -24.34 3.00
CA THR A 64 -3.13 -24.06 1.57
C THR A 64 -2.78 -22.60 1.27
N PRO A 65 -1.82 -22.34 0.37
CA PRO A 65 -1.41 -20.99 0.01
C PRO A 65 -2.26 -20.44 -1.13
N GLN A 66 -2.66 -19.17 -1.03
CA GLN A 66 -3.48 -18.46 -2.03
C GLN A 66 -3.04 -17.00 -2.14
N CYS A 67 -3.28 -16.41 -3.30
CA CYS A 67 -3.10 -14.98 -3.55
C CYS A 67 -4.47 -14.32 -3.65
N VAL A 68 -4.65 -13.18 -2.98
CA VAL A 68 -5.89 -12.38 -3.04
C VAL A 68 -5.56 -10.98 -3.53
N VAL A 69 -6.35 -10.50 -4.48
CA VAL A 69 -6.37 -9.11 -4.94
C VAL A 69 -7.78 -8.57 -4.84
N SER A 70 -7.93 -7.32 -4.41
CA SER A 70 -9.20 -6.60 -4.49
C SER A 70 -8.96 -5.19 -4.97
N THR A 71 -9.68 -4.77 -6.01
CA THR A 71 -9.57 -3.43 -6.58
C THR A 71 -10.91 -2.72 -6.56
N SER A 72 -10.86 -1.40 -6.44
CA SER A 72 -12.01 -0.54 -6.69
C SER A 72 -11.54 0.71 -7.43
N ALA A 73 -12.22 1.08 -8.50
CA ALA A 73 -11.86 2.26 -9.30
C ALA A 73 -12.26 3.59 -8.63
N SER A 74 -13.21 3.56 -7.70
CA SER A 74 -13.74 4.75 -7.07
C SER A 74 -14.42 4.43 -5.75
N GLY A 75 -14.56 5.42 -4.91
CA GLY A 75 -15.23 5.26 -3.63
C GLY A 75 -15.42 6.59 -2.93
N SER A 76 -15.75 6.51 -1.65
CA SER A 76 -15.84 7.66 -0.77
C SER A 76 -15.36 7.28 0.61
N ILE A 77 -14.61 8.17 1.26
CA ILE A 77 -14.21 8.03 2.64
C ILE A 77 -14.64 9.26 3.42
N LYS A 78 -15.35 9.03 4.52
CA LYS A 78 -15.76 10.04 5.49
C LYS A 78 -15.01 9.82 6.80
N LEU A 79 -14.35 10.87 7.26
CA LEU A 79 -13.63 10.92 8.53
C LEU A 79 -14.14 12.14 9.30
N GLY A 80 -14.87 11.89 10.39
CA GLY A 80 -15.56 12.94 11.13
C GLY A 80 -16.46 13.79 10.23
N ASN A 81 -16.07 15.04 10.02
CA ASN A 81 -16.80 16.03 9.23
C ASN A 81 -16.37 16.12 7.77
N THR A 82 -15.29 15.43 7.37
CA THR A 82 -14.72 15.53 6.02
C THR A 82 -15.05 14.29 5.20
N THR A 83 -15.58 14.49 4.00
CA THR A 83 -15.81 13.43 3.01
C THR A 83 -14.94 13.68 1.79
N VAL A 84 -14.28 12.63 1.30
CA VAL A 84 -13.38 12.67 0.14
C VAL A 84 -13.75 11.55 -0.81
N THR A 85 -13.88 11.86 -2.10
CA THR A 85 -13.98 10.83 -3.15
C THR A 85 -12.63 10.18 -3.35
N THR A 86 -12.57 8.85 -3.22
CA THR A 86 -11.32 8.10 -3.41
C THR A 86 -11.11 7.78 -4.90
N GLY A 87 -9.84 7.75 -5.32
CA GLY A 87 -9.47 7.19 -6.62
C GLY A 87 -9.40 5.66 -6.58
N ARG A 88 -8.55 5.08 -7.44
CA ARG A 88 -8.34 3.64 -7.48
C ARG A 88 -7.72 3.15 -6.18
N THR A 89 -8.18 2.00 -5.70
CA THR A 89 -7.58 1.27 -4.59
C THR A 89 -7.29 -0.17 -5.02
N GLU A 90 -6.23 -0.73 -4.49
CA GLU A 90 -5.80 -2.09 -4.77
C GLU A 90 -5.17 -2.71 -3.52
N LEU A 91 -5.90 -3.65 -2.91
CA LEU A 91 -5.40 -4.55 -1.88
C LEU A 91 -4.80 -5.77 -2.55
N GLN A 92 -3.59 -6.17 -2.14
CA GLN A 92 -3.04 -7.48 -2.43
C GLN A 92 -2.47 -8.10 -1.15
N ILE A 93 -2.78 -9.38 -0.93
CA ILE A 93 -2.29 -10.17 0.21
C ILE A 93 -2.04 -11.62 -0.24
N GLY A 94 -1.10 -12.28 0.44
CA GLY A 94 -1.04 -13.74 0.48
C GLY A 94 -1.91 -14.24 1.63
N VAL A 95 -2.54 -15.39 1.45
CA VAL A 95 -3.33 -16.07 2.47
C VAL A 95 -2.84 -17.50 2.58
N VAL A 96 -2.64 -17.96 3.81
CA VAL A 96 -2.42 -19.37 4.12
C VAL A 96 -3.63 -19.85 4.90
N GLU A 97 -4.51 -20.58 4.23
CA GLU A 97 -5.71 -21.18 4.81
C GLU A 97 -5.33 -22.44 5.57
N ASN A 98 -5.71 -22.52 6.84
CA ASN A 98 -5.49 -23.68 7.68
C ASN A 98 -6.66 -24.67 7.55
N ALA A 99 -6.43 -25.94 7.85
CA ALA A 99 -7.45 -26.99 7.80
C ALA A 99 -8.67 -26.77 8.72
N ASP A 100 -8.56 -25.87 9.71
CA ASP A 100 -9.67 -25.48 10.58
C ASP A 100 -10.54 -24.33 10.00
N GLY A 101 -10.21 -23.85 8.80
CA GLY A 101 -10.89 -22.75 8.11
C GLY A 101 -10.41 -21.36 8.51
N THR A 102 -9.46 -21.24 9.44
CA THR A 102 -8.82 -19.96 9.74
C THR A 102 -7.75 -19.61 8.72
N SER A 103 -7.43 -18.32 8.59
CA SER A 103 -6.45 -17.83 7.62
C SER A 103 -5.33 -17.04 8.28
N THR A 104 -4.09 -17.33 7.89
CA THR A 104 -2.94 -16.46 8.17
C THR A 104 -2.74 -15.53 6.99
N VAL A 105 -2.69 -14.21 7.23
CA VAL A 105 -2.48 -13.22 6.19
C VAL A 105 -1.00 -12.84 6.11
N VAL A 106 -0.48 -12.78 4.89
CA VAL A 106 0.88 -12.38 4.57
C VAL A 106 0.82 -11.11 3.74
N ALA A 107 1.40 -10.01 4.24
CA ALA A 107 1.47 -8.77 3.50
C ALA A 107 2.63 -8.78 2.49
N PRO A 108 2.46 -8.16 1.30
CA PRO A 108 3.57 -7.80 0.42
C PRO A 108 4.57 -6.90 1.15
N SER A 109 5.85 -7.01 0.81
CA SER A 109 6.93 -6.17 1.37
C SER A 109 6.75 -4.68 1.09
N THR A 110 6.07 -4.34 -0.01
CA THR A 110 5.72 -2.97 -0.41
C THR A 110 4.46 -2.43 0.29
N GLY A 111 3.83 -3.21 1.18
CA GLY A 111 2.54 -2.91 1.78
C GLY A 111 1.37 -3.55 1.03
N ALA A 112 0.30 -3.86 1.77
CA ALA A 112 -0.85 -4.59 1.24
C ALA A 112 -1.78 -3.72 0.38
N LEU A 113 -1.96 -2.45 0.76
CA LEU A 113 -2.87 -1.52 0.08
C LEU A 113 -2.10 -0.44 -0.67
N ILE A 114 -2.42 -0.28 -1.95
CA ILE A 114 -2.05 0.88 -2.75
C ILE A 114 -3.32 1.66 -3.08
N ALA A 115 -3.31 2.96 -2.84
CA ALA A 115 -4.42 3.86 -3.15
C ALA A 115 -3.93 5.08 -3.91
N ASP A 116 -4.70 5.50 -4.92
CA ASP A 116 -4.50 6.78 -5.56
C ASP A 116 -4.69 7.91 -4.56
N SER A 117 -3.95 8.99 -4.74
CA SER A 117 -4.11 10.18 -3.92
C SER A 117 -5.40 10.90 -4.29
N ALA A 118 -6.17 11.30 -3.29
CA ALA A 118 -7.39 12.07 -3.46
C ALA A 118 -7.18 13.53 -3.07
N THR A 119 -7.86 14.46 -3.73
CA THR A 119 -7.83 15.87 -3.33
C THR A 119 -8.85 16.12 -2.22
N VAL A 120 -8.43 16.72 -1.11
CA VAL A 120 -9.32 17.06 0.00
C VAL A 120 -10.17 18.27 -0.40
N PRO A 121 -11.52 18.16 -0.36
CA PRO A 121 -12.39 19.30 -0.67
C PRO A 121 -12.13 20.51 0.21
N GLY A 122 -12.09 21.69 -0.39
CA GLY A 122 -11.76 22.94 0.30
C GLY A 122 -10.26 23.18 0.54
N GLY A 123 -9.42 22.15 0.40
CA GLY A 123 -7.98 22.28 0.55
C GLY A 123 -7.54 22.73 1.94
N LEU A 124 -6.41 23.42 2.02
CA LEU A 124 -5.82 23.93 3.26
C LEU A 124 -6.72 24.98 3.92
N LEU A 125 -7.33 25.86 3.14
CA LEU A 125 -8.34 26.79 3.63
C LEU A 125 -9.53 26.06 4.26
N GLY A 126 -10.01 25.00 3.63
CA GLY A 126 -11.09 24.16 4.15
C GLY A 126 -10.70 23.33 5.36
N LEU A 127 -9.40 23.04 5.55
CA LEU A 127 -8.89 22.16 6.60
C LEU A 127 -8.44 22.92 7.86
N MET A 128 -8.00 24.17 7.75
CA MET A 128 -7.47 24.92 8.90
C MET A 128 -7.90 26.38 8.97
N CYS A 129 -8.72 26.89 8.04
CA CYS A 129 -9.13 28.28 8.01
C CYS A 129 -10.66 28.46 8.15
N PRO A 130 -11.13 29.58 8.73
CA PRO A 130 -10.36 30.54 9.52
C PRO A 130 -9.87 29.91 10.84
N SER A 131 -8.84 30.50 11.45
CA SER A 131 -8.30 30.06 12.74
C SER A 131 -7.88 31.27 13.57
N ASP A 132 -8.11 31.19 14.88
CA ASP A 132 -7.67 32.17 15.87
C ASP A 132 -6.20 31.96 16.31
N ILE A 133 -5.55 30.90 15.81
CA ILE A 133 -4.15 30.61 16.10
C ILE A 133 -3.28 31.50 15.18
N PRO A 134 -2.45 32.43 15.71
CA PRO A 134 -1.74 33.41 14.89
C PRO A 134 -0.88 32.80 13.77
N ALA A 135 -0.22 31.67 14.05
CA ALA A 135 0.59 30.96 13.07
C ALA A 135 -0.26 30.37 11.91
N VAL A 136 -1.44 29.83 12.22
CA VAL A 136 -2.38 29.30 11.22
C VAL A 136 -3.01 30.45 10.45
N THR A 137 -3.40 31.55 11.11
CA THR A 137 -3.90 32.75 10.44
C THR A 137 -2.88 33.31 9.44
N ALA A 138 -1.59 33.30 9.77
CA ALA A 138 -0.53 33.73 8.86
C ALA A 138 -0.45 32.84 7.61
N ILE A 139 -0.53 31.52 7.78
CA ILE A 139 -0.60 30.56 6.65
C ILE A 139 -1.87 30.82 5.81
N CYS A 140 -3.03 30.98 6.45
CA CYS A 140 -4.28 31.29 5.76
C CYS A 140 -4.18 32.53 4.87
N ARG A 141 -3.43 33.56 5.29
CA ARG A 141 -3.18 34.79 4.51
C ARG A 141 -2.19 34.60 3.36
N GLN A 142 -1.31 33.60 3.43
CA GLN A 142 -0.33 33.30 2.39
C GLN A 142 -0.89 32.43 1.26
N ILE A 143 -2.05 31.80 1.46
CA ILE A 143 -2.71 31.00 0.43
C ILE A 143 -3.37 31.95 -0.58
N THR A 144 -2.58 32.38 -1.57
CA THR A 144 -3.01 33.30 -2.63
C THR A 144 -3.32 32.60 -3.95
N ASP A 145 -2.95 31.33 -4.10
CA ASP A 145 -3.20 30.54 -5.30
C ASP A 145 -3.75 29.13 -4.98
N SER A 146 -4.33 28.50 -6.00
CA SER A 146 -5.00 27.20 -5.88
C SER A 146 -4.04 26.03 -5.64
N SER A 147 -2.76 26.16 -5.98
CA SER A 147 -1.76 25.12 -5.79
C SER A 147 -1.33 25.03 -4.32
N LEU A 148 -1.15 26.17 -3.67
CA LEU A 148 -0.87 26.29 -2.24
C LEU A 148 -2.06 25.86 -1.38
N ASN A 149 -3.28 26.02 -1.89
CA ASN A 149 -4.47 25.52 -1.21
C ASN A 149 -4.66 23.99 -1.36
N LYS A 150 -4.10 23.36 -2.39
CA LYS A 150 -4.37 21.94 -2.65
C LYS A 150 -3.76 21.05 -1.58
N ILE A 151 -4.58 20.17 -1.00
CA ILE A 151 -4.13 19.05 -0.17
C ILE A 151 -4.46 17.75 -0.89
N THR A 152 -3.45 16.90 -1.04
CA THR A 152 -3.66 15.49 -1.38
C THR A 152 -3.65 14.64 -0.13
N ALA A 153 -4.53 13.65 -0.11
CA ALA A 153 -4.61 12.63 0.93
C ALA A 153 -4.36 11.27 0.28
N THR A 154 -3.39 10.53 0.80
CA THR A 154 -3.06 9.17 0.34
C THR A 154 -3.25 8.19 1.49
N VAL A 155 -4.02 7.12 1.26
CA VAL A 155 -4.14 6.03 2.24
C VAL A 155 -2.89 5.15 2.13
N GLU A 156 -2.20 4.94 3.24
CA GLU A 156 -1.01 4.09 3.34
C GLU A 156 -1.30 2.90 4.25
N SER A 157 -0.98 1.70 3.79
CA SER A 157 -1.00 0.49 4.63
C SER A 157 0.04 0.60 5.75
N VAL A 158 -0.35 0.22 6.98
CA VAL A 158 0.55 0.17 8.14
C VAL A 158 0.44 -1.15 8.86
N GLY A 159 1.44 -2.01 8.66
CA GLY A 159 1.42 -3.37 9.20
C GLY A 159 0.66 -4.35 8.31
N THR A 160 0.55 -5.59 8.79
CA THR A 160 -0.06 -6.70 8.07
C THR A 160 -1.57 -6.71 8.28
N PRO A 161 -2.39 -6.82 7.23
CA PRO A 161 -3.83 -7.09 7.40
C PRO A 161 -4.06 -8.39 8.17
N GLY A 162 -5.21 -8.53 8.81
CA GLY A 162 -5.56 -9.69 9.62
C GLY A 162 -7.03 -10.04 9.51
N ASP A 163 -7.48 -11.01 10.30
CA ASP A 163 -8.90 -11.43 10.37
C ASP A 163 -9.52 -11.67 8.98
N PHE A 164 -8.76 -12.27 8.06
CA PHE A 164 -9.28 -12.60 6.74
C PHE A 164 -10.30 -13.74 6.85
N ASP A 165 -11.49 -13.52 6.33
CA ASP A 165 -12.56 -14.50 6.21
C ASP A 165 -12.95 -14.65 4.74
N GLN A 166 -12.51 -15.75 4.14
CA GLN A 166 -12.80 -16.07 2.75
C GLN A 166 -14.30 -16.24 2.49
N THR A 167 -15.05 -16.78 3.45
CA THR A 167 -16.50 -16.99 3.33
C THR A 167 -17.23 -15.65 3.38
N ALA A 168 -16.75 -14.69 4.17
CA ALA A 168 -17.27 -13.32 4.16
C ALA A 168 -17.13 -12.65 2.78
N GLY A 169 -16.15 -13.06 1.97
CA GLY A 169 -15.95 -12.56 0.61
C GLY A 169 -17.14 -12.77 -0.33
N ILE A 170 -17.92 -13.84 -0.14
CA ILE A 170 -19.10 -14.19 -0.97
C ILE A 170 -20.43 -13.85 -0.30
N LEU A 171 -20.41 -13.40 0.95
CA LEU A 171 -21.60 -13.05 1.73
C LEU A 171 -21.71 -11.54 1.91
N THR A 172 -22.89 -11.07 2.33
CA THR A 172 -23.10 -9.68 2.75
C THR A 172 -22.90 -9.54 4.26
N ASP A 173 -22.65 -8.31 4.68
CA ASP A 173 -22.68 -7.89 6.09
C ASP A 173 -21.66 -8.54 7.04
N LYS A 174 -20.66 -9.25 6.49
CA LYS A 174 -19.53 -9.82 7.24
C LYS A 174 -18.23 -9.11 6.86
N PRO A 175 -17.43 -8.66 7.83
CA PRO A 175 -16.08 -8.17 7.57
C PRO A 175 -15.24 -9.21 6.83
N ILE A 176 -14.60 -8.79 5.74
CA ILE A 176 -13.78 -9.68 4.90
C ILE A 176 -12.34 -9.75 5.42
N VAL A 177 -11.80 -8.61 5.86
CA VAL A 177 -10.41 -8.46 6.31
C VAL A 177 -10.27 -7.21 7.16
N SER A 178 -9.43 -7.25 8.18
CA SER A 178 -8.97 -6.08 8.94
C SER A 178 -7.74 -5.46 8.26
N ILE A 179 -7.84 -4.22 7.80
CA ILE A 179 -6.78 -3.50 7.08
C ILE A 179 -6.33 -2.28 7.91
N PRO A 180 -5.16 -2.35 8.56
CA PRO A 180 -4.61 -1.20 9.26
C PRO A 180 -4.00 -0.19 8.27
N VAL A 181 -4.45 1.05 8.34
CA VAL A 181 -4.03 2.16 7.47
C VAL A 181 -3.76 3.44 8.26
N ARG A 182 -3.02 4.36 7.65
CA ARG A 182 -2.93 5.77 8.02
C ARG A 182 -3.14 6.62 6.78
N ILE A 183 -3.41 7.91 6.94
CA ILE A 183 -3.61 8.81 5.80
C ILE A 183 -2.54 9.88 5.82
N HIS A 184 -1.75 9.93 4.76
CA HIS A 184 -0.75 10.97 4.55
C HIS A 184 -1.40 12.19 3.90
N LEU A 185 -1.31 13.35 4.56
CA LEU A 185 -1.73 14.62 3.99
C LEU A 185 -0.51 15.35 3.43
N GLN A 186 -0.49 15.59 2.11
CA GLN A 186 0.59 16.33 1.47
C GLN A 186 0.15 17.74 1.09
N ASN A 187 0.91 18.71 1.60
CA ASN A 187 0.89 20.11 1.19
C ASN A 187 2.18 20.78 1.70
N PRO A 188 2.77 21.76 0.99
CA PRO A 188 4.00 22.42 1.41
C PRO A 188 3.99 22.97 2.85
N PHE A 189 2.84 23.46 3.34
CA PHE A 189 2.69 24.00 4.69
C PHE A 189 2.49 22.93 5.78
N LEU A 190 2.08 21.72 5.40
CA LEU A 190 1.89 20.60 6.32
C LEU A 190 3.19 19.81 6.56
N GLY A 191 4.17 19.93 5.68
CA GLY A 191 5.38 19.11 5.72
C GLY A 191 5.11 17.65 5.31
N SER A 192 6.17 16.84 5.27
CA SER A 192 6.12 15.45 4.78
C SER A 192 5.70 14.41 5.82
N ASN A 193 5.36 14.84 7.04
CA ASN A 193 5.08 13.95 8.17
C ASN A 193 3.66 14.15 8.72
N CYS A 194 2.80 14.83 7.98
CA CYS A 194 1.42 15.08 8.40
C CYS A 194 0.55 13.86 8.12
N TYR A 195 0.18 13.14 9.18
CA TYR A 195 -0.61 11.91 9.09
C TYR A 195 -1.86 11.97 9.96
N ILE A 196 -2.98 11.45 9.46
CA ILE A 196 -4.11 11.02 10.28
C ILE A 196 -3.91 9.55 10.65
N GLY A 197 -3.84 9.28 11.95
CA GLY A 197 -3.40 7.98 12.45
C GLY A 197 -1.88 7.80 12.39
N SER A 198 -1.40 6.70 12.95
CA SER A 198 0.02 6.36 13.00
C SER A 198 0.22 4.85 12.88
N LYS A 199 1.48 4.40 12.78
CA LYS A 199 1.79 2.96 12.77
C LYS A 199 1.38 2.27 14.08
N SER A 200 1.49 2.96 15.22
CA SER A 200 1.14 2.43 16.54
C SER A 200 -0.33 2.65 16.94
N ASN A 201 -1.03 3.55 16.25
CA ASN A 201 -2.45 3.82 16.44
C ASN A 201 -3.09 4.06 15.06
N PRO A 202 -3.34 2.98 14.28
CA PRO A 202 -3.84 3.09 12.92
C PRO A 202 -5.36 3.25 12.88
N ILE A 203 -5.88 3.64 11.72
CA ILE A 203 -7.27 3.43 11.35
C ILE A 203 -7.39 1.96 10.91
N VAL A 204 -8.31 1.19 11.46
CA VAL A 204 -8.50 -0.23 11.06
C VAL A 204 -9.80 -0.37 10.30
N LEU A 205 -9.69 -0.52 8.98
CA LEU A 205 -10.83 -0.71 8.07
C LEU A 205 -11.22 -2.18 8.05
N ARG A 206 -12.52 -2.45 8.00
CA ARG A 206 -13.14 -3.79 7.96
C ARG A 206 -14.23 -3.83 6.91
N PRO A 207 -13.89 -3.72 5.61
CA PRO A 207 -14.88 -3.72 4.54
C PRO A 207 -15.71 -5.00 4.57
N LYS A 208 -17.01 -4.84 4.34
CA LYS A 208 -17.99 -5.91 4.12
C LYS A 208 -18.75 -5.64 2.83
N ASN A 209 -19.19 -6.69 2.14
CA ASN A 209 -20.07 -6.51 0.99
C ASN A 209 -21.45 -5.99 1.44
N LEU A 210 -21.97 -4.98 0.73
CA LEU A 210 -23.35 -4.50 0.89
C LEU A 210 -24.34 -5.26 0.01
N ASN A 211 -23.88 -5.76 -1.13
CA ASN A 211 -24.62 -6.58 -2.08
C ASN A 211 -23.79 -7.82 -2.42
N LEU A 212 -24.46 -8.89 -2.83
CA LEU A 212 -23.76 -10.10 -3.28
C LEU A 212 -22.91 -9.78 -4.51
N PRO A 213 -21.65 -10.24 -4.56
CA PRO A 213 -20.85 -10.17 -5.78
C PRO A 213 -21.36 -11.15 -6.83
N ASP A 214 -21.12 -10.83 -8.10
CA ASP A 214 -21.21 -11.80 -9.18
C ASP A 214 -20.05 -12.78 -9.06
N PHE A 215 -20.35 -14.08 -9.13
CA PHE A 215 -19.38 -15.15 -8.99
C PHE A 215 -18.92 -15.68 -10.35
N GLY A 216 -17.60 -15.78 -10.52
CA GLY A 216 -16.97 -16.48 -11.63
C GLY A 216 -15.80 -17.34 -11.16
N MET A 217 -15.49 -18.39 -11.91
CA MET A 217 -14.34 -19.24 -11.67
C MET A 217 -13.67 -19.56 -13.00
N THR A 218 -12.34 -19.54 -13.01
CA THR A 218 -11.52 -19.94 -14.16
C THR A 218 -10.44 -20.91 -13.72
N PHE A 219 -10.04 -21.78 -14.63
CA PHE A 219 -8.89 -22.68 -14.48
C PHE A 219 -7.78 -22.27 -15.44
N PHE A 220 -6.54 -22.47 -15.03
CA PHE A 220 -5.38 -22.05 -15.82
C PHE A 220 -4.12 -22.85 -15.49
N LYS A 221 -3.15 -22.82 -16.40
CA LYS A 221 -1.82 -23.41 -16.21
C LYS A 221 -0.95 -22.52 -15.34
N GLY A 222 0.14 -23.05 -14.82
CA GLY A 222 1.06 -22.34 -13.93
C GLY A 222 1.55 -21.01 -14.50
N ASP A 223 1.77 -20.92 -15.81
CA ASP A 223 2.23 -19.73 -16.52
C ASP A 223 1.15 -18.65 -16.75
N GLY A 224 -0.06 -18.84 -16.19
CA GLY A 224 -1.19 -17.93 -16.32
C GLY A 224 -2.11 -18.20 -17.51
N THR A 225 -1.79 -19.14 -18.40
CA THR A 225 -2.59 -19.43 -19.59
C THR A 225 -3.91 -20.13 -19.22
N VAL A 226 -5.04 -19.58 -19.64
CA VAL A 226 -6.38 -20.17 -19.41
C VAL A 226 -6.44 -21.59 -19.98
N ALA A 227 -6.89 -22.54 -19.16
CA ALA A 227 -7.04 -23.94 -19.54
C ALA A 227 -8.01 -24.64 -18.59
N ASP A 228 -9.03 -25.31 -19.14
CA ASP A 228 -10.06 -26.00 -18.34
C ASP A 228 -9.51 -27.16 -17.49
N ASP A 229 -8.38 -27.73 -17.90
CA ASP A 229 -7.62 -28.76 -17.19
C ASP A 229 -6.40 -28.18 -16.44
N GLY A 230 -6.45 -26.90 -16.11
CA GLY A 230 -5.39 -26.18 -15.41
C GLY A 230 -5.18 -26.64 -13.98
N GLU A 231 -3.92 -26.68 -13.55
CA GLU A 231 -3.53 -26.95 -12.16
C GLU A 231 -3.83 -25.79 -11.19
N MET A 232 -4.16 -24.61 -11.72
CA MET A 232 -4.53 -23.42 -10.98
C MET A 232 -6.02 -23.10 -11.13
N SER A 233 -6.58 -22.46 -10.11
CA SER A 233 -7.92 -21.89 -10.16
C SER A 233 -7.93 -20.43 -9.71
N ARG A 234 -8.83 -19.64 -10.29
CA ARG A 234 -9.09 -18.26 -9.87
C ARG A 234 -10.59 -18.05 -9.68
N ILE A 235 -10.97 -17.71 -8.47
CA ILE A 235 -12.31 -17.20 -8.15
C ILE A 235 -12.31 -15.70 -8.44
N ASN A 236 -13.37 -15.21 -9.07
CA ASN A 236 -13.61 -13.81 -9.35
C ASN A 236 -14.96 -13.40 -8.75
N LEU A 237 -14.92 -12.37 -7.91
CA LEU A 237 -16.06 -11.77 -7.23
C LEU A 237 -16.13 -10.32 -7.68
N THR A 238 -17.11 -9.99 -8.51
CA THR A 238 -17.18 -8.68 -9.18
C THR A 238 -18.47 -7.95 -8.83
N GLY A 239 -18.49 -6.63 -9.02
CA GLY A 239 -19.71 -5.85 -8.92
C GLY A 239 -20.18 -5.53 -7.49
N SER A 240 -19.50 -6.01 -6.44
CA SER A 240 -19.92 -5.68 -5.07
C SER A 240 -19.51 -4.27 -4.67
N THR A 241 -20.41 -3.55 -4.03
CA THR A 241 -20.10 -2.38 -3.22
C THR A 241 -19.70 -2.85 -1.85
N GLN A 242 -18.51 -2.47 -1.41
CA GLN A 242 -18.03 -2.78 -0.06
C GLN A 242 -18.10 -1.52 0.81
N ASN A 243 -18.43 -1.70 2.08
CA ASN A 243 -18.50 -0.60 3.04
C ASN A 243 -17.90 -0.98 4.39
N ASP A 244 -17.38 0.00 5.11
CA ASP A 244 -17.20 -0.07 6.55
C ASP A 244 -17.63 1.26 7.17
N SER A 245 -18.30 1.22 8.31
CA SER A 245 -18.71 2.38 9.10
C SER A 245 -18.46 2.22 10.60
N SER A 246 -17.76 1.15 10.98
CA SER A 246 -17.55 0.75 12.37
C SER A 246 -16.23 1.24 12.97
N PHE A 247 -15.36 1.84 12.17
CA PHE A 247 -14.02 2.24 12.59
C PHE A 247 -13.98 3.62 13.27
N ALA A 248 -13.09 3.74 14.25
CA ALA A 248 -12.69 5.03 14.81
C ALA A 248 -11.51 5.61 14.01
N VAL A 249 -11.34 6.92 14.08
CA VAL A 249 -10.25 7.65 13.40
C VAL A 249 -9.43 8.39 14.45
N PRO A 250 -8.14 8.05 14.63
CA PRO A 250 -7.24 8.80 15.49
C PRO A 250 -7.03 10.24 15.03
N GLY A 251 -6.42 11.05 15.90
CA GLY A 251 -6.01 12.41 15.54
C GLY A 251 -4.93 12.45 14.45
N ALA A 252 -4.85 13.59 13.79
CA ALA A 252 -3.71 14.01 12.99
C ALA A 252 -2.49 14.28 13.89
N GLY A 253 -1.30 14.01 13.35
CA GLY A 253 -0.02 14.26 13.99
C GLY A 253 1.08 14.52 12.97
N GLY A 254 2.07 15.31 13.39
CA GLY A 254 3.26 15.60 12.58
C GLY A 254 3.04 16.62 11.46
N CYS A 255 1.92 17.36 11.53
CA CYS A 255 1.60 18.42 10.61
C CYS A 255 2.27 19.73 11.00
N GLY A 256 2.88 20.37 10.00
CA GLY A 256 3.68 21.57 10.15
C GLY A 256 5.15 21.29 10.45
N LEU A 257 5.99 22.29 10.24
CA LEU A 257 7.45 22.24 10.48
C LEU A 257 7.84 22.30 11.97
N GLY A 258 7.12 21.59 12.85
CA GLY A 258 7.44 21.51 14.28
C GLY A 258 6.86 22.63 15.15
N LEU A 259 5.82 23.33 14.70
CA LEU A 259 5.11 24.37 15.48
C LEU A 259 4.25 23.76 16.61
N PHE A 260 4.85 23.03 17.55
CA PHE A 260 4.26 22.52 18.79
C PHE A 260 2.88 21.82 18.65
N GLY A 261 2.57 21.20 17.50
CA GLY A 261 1.29 20.53 17.26
C GLY A 261 0.09 21.47 17.02
N LEU A 262 0.31 22.77 16.82
CA LEU A 262 -0.77 23.73 16.56
C LEU A 262 -1.52 23.43 15.26
N ILE A 263 -0.79 23.00 14.22
CA ILE A 263 -1.38 22.63 12.94
C ILE A 263 -2.14 21.30 13.07
N ASP A 264 -1.62 20.34 13.84
CA ASP A 264 -2.35 19.12 14.19
C ASP A 264 -3.70 19.46 14.83
N ALA A 265 -3.70 20.38 15.79
CA ALA A 265 -4.93 20.82 16.47
C ALA A 265 -5.93 21.48 15.49
N ALA A 266 -5.46 22.29 14.54
CA ALA A 266 -6.32 22.90 13.53
C ALA A 266 -6.95 21.86 12.58
N VAL A 267 -6.15 20.93 12.07
CA VAL A 267 -6.62 19.80 11.25
C VAL A 267 -7.64 18.97 12.02
N ASN A 268 -7.32 18.62 13.26
CA ASN A 268 -8.19 17.85 14.15
C ASN A 268 -9.52 18.57 14.41
N LEU A 269 -9.49 19.85 14.75
CA LEU A 269 -10.69 20.63 15.01
C LEU A 269 -11.63 20.66 13.81
N LYS A 270 -11.08 20.87 12.60
CA LYS A 270 -11.89 21.04 11.40
C LYS A 270 -12.43 19.72 10.86
N THR A 271 -11.60 18.68 10.83
CA THR A 271 -12.02 17.33 10.42
C THR A 271 -12.86 16.64 11.50
N GLY A 272 -12.83 17.13 12.75
CA GLY A 272 -13.56 16.54 13.87
C GLY A 272 -12.87 15.28 14.41
N LEU A 273 -11.54 15.33 14.54
CA LEU A 273 -10.70 14.23 15.01
C LEU A 273 -10.18 14.46 16.44
N PRO A 274 -9.94 13.39 17.22
CA PRO A 274 -10.27 12.00 16.91
C PRO A 274 -11.78 11.79 16.78
N SER A 275 -12.17 10.93 15.85
CA SER A 275 -13.58 10.63 15.56
C SER A 275 -13.93 9.22 16.03
N ALA A 276 -14.95 9.09 16.86
CA ALA A 276 -15.41 7.81 17.38
C ALA A 276 -15.99 6.90 16.28
N ALA A 277 -16.01 5.59 16.55
CA ALA A 277 -16.72 4.61 15.72
C ALA A 277 -18.18 5.02 15.46
N GLY A 278 -18.70 4.69 14.27
CA GLY A 278 -20.05 5.06 13.84
C GLY A 278 -20.20 6.48 13.28
N LYS A 279 -19.14 7.31 13.32
CA LYS A 279 -19.12 8.65 12.69
C LYS A 279 -18.37 8.68 11.36
N ASN A 280 -17.68 7.59 11.02
CA ASN A 280 -16.81 7.48 9.87
C ASN A 280 -17.37 6.42 8.93
N SER A 281 -17.02 6.51 7.66
CA SER A 281 -17.36 5.47 6.70
C SER A 281 -16.36 5.41 5.56
N VAL A 282 -16.22 4.25 4.95
CA VAL A 282 -15.58 4.07 3.65
C VAL A 282 -16.51 3.23 2.79
N THR A 283 -16.66 3.62 1.54
CA THR A 283 -17.39 2.86 0.52
C THR A 283 -16.49 2.69 -0.68
N LEU A 284 -16.31 1.44 -1.11
CA LEU A 284 -15.60 1.06 -2.31
C LEU A 284 -16.64 0.59 -3.33
N ASN A 285 -16.70 1.26 -4.48
CA ASN A 285 -17.72 0.97 -5.49
C ASN A 285 -17.21 -0.09 -6.46
N ASN A 286 -18.11 -0.96 -6.93
CA ASN A 286 -17.86 -1.90 -8.03
C ASN A 286 -16.54 -2.67 -7.86
N THR A 287 -16.33 -3.24 -6.68
CA THR A 287 -15.09 -3.93 -6.36
C THR A 287 -14.91 -5.16 -7.24
N GLN A 288 -13.66 -5.43 -7.60
CA GLN A 288 -13.24 -6.61 -8.35
C GLN A 288 -12.24 -7.36 -7.47
N THR A 289 -12.68 -8.46 -6.88
CA THR A 289 -11.88 -9.28 -5.98
C THR A 289 -11.60 -10.61 -6.64
N SER A 290 -10.33 -11.00 -6.71
CA SER A 290 -9.91 -12.29 -7.23
C SER A 290 -9.07 -13.03 -6.20
N LEU A 291 -9.27 -14.34 -6.13
CA LEU A 291 -8.48 -15.26 -5.31
C LEU A 291 -7.93 -16.33 -6.24
N ALA A 292 -6.62 -16.50 -6.26
CA ALA A 292 -5.94 -17.50 -7.09
C ALA A 292 -5.10 -18.45 -6.22
N GLY A 293 -5.14 -19.74 -6.55
CA GLY A 293 -4.41 -20.78 -5.85
C GLY A 293 -4.42 -22.10 -6.61
N LEU A 294 -3.69 -23.09 -6.11
CA LEU A 294 -3.68 -24.44 -6.68
C LEU A 294 -5.11 -25.00 -6.68
N LEU A 295 -5.54 -25.59 -7.80
CA LEU A 295 -6.84 -26.23 -7.92
C LEU A 295 -6.99 -27.40 -6.94
N ALA A 296 -5.92 -28.18 -6.76
CA ALA A 296 -5.88 -29.33 -5.87
C ALA A 296 -4.58 -29.29 -5.05
N PRO A 297 -4.48 -28.45 -4.01
CA PRO A 297 -3.23 -28.24 -3.26
C PRO A 297 -2.65 -29.54 -2.67
N GLY A 298 -3.50 -30.50 -2.30
CA GLY A 298 -3.06 -31.80 -1.77
C GLY A 298 -2.27 -32.66 -2.76
N THR A 299 -2.35 -32.42 -4.08
CA THR A 299 -1.53 -33.13 -5.07
C THR A 299 -0.11 -32.58 -5.16
N ALA A 300 0.11 -31.36 -4.65
CA ALA A 300 1.41 -30.72 -4.56
C ALA A 300 2.09 -30.92 -3.20
N ALA A 301 1.47 -31.68 -2.28
CA ALA A 301 2.00 -31.89 -0.95
C ALA A 301 3.34 -32.67 -0.95
N PRO A 302 4.31 -32.30 -0.08
CA PRO A 302 4.24 -31.28 0.96
C PRO A 302 4.71 -29.87 0.51
N ASP A 303 4.75 -29.60 -0.79
CA ASP A 303 5.43 -28.44 -1.38
C ASP A 303 4.48 -27.43 -2.03
N ALA A 304 3.19 -27.42 -1.66
CA ALA A 304 2.18 -26.55 -2.27
C ALA A 304 2.58 -25.06 -2.30
N GLY A 305 3.18 -24.55 -1.23
CA GLY A 305 3.75 -23.19 -1.16
C GLY A 305 4.81 -22.93 -2.23
N ARG A 306 5.73 -23.88 -2.41
CA ARG A 306 6.80 -23.79 -3.41
C ARG A 306 6.24 -23.93 -4.82
N THR A 307 5.27 -24.82 -5.04
CA THR A 307 4.60 -24.99 -6.34
C THR A 307 3.84 -23.72 -6.74
N LEU A 308 3.09 -23.11 -5.82
CA LEU A 308 2.43 -21.82 -6.06
C LEU A 308 3.43 -20.73 -6.47
N ALA A 309 4.55 -20.61 -5.75
CA ALA A 309 5.58 -19.64 -6.06
C ALA A 309 6.22 -19.90 -7.44
N GLN A 310 6.53 -21.16 -7.76
CA GLN A 310 7.05 -21.54 -9.08
C GLN A 310 6.10 -21.13 -10.21
N TYR A 311 4.81 -21.38 -10.06
CA TYR A 311 3.80 -20.99 -11.06
C TYR A 311 3.70 -19.47 -11.20
N TRP A 312 3.60 -18.74 -10.09
CA TRP A 312 3.59 -17.28 -10.14
C TRP A 312 4.82 -16.70 -10.85
N HIS A 313 6.02 -17.21 -10.55
CA HIS A 313 7.26 -16.79 -11.20
C HIS A 313 7.32 -17.18 -12.69
N SER A 314 6.75 -18.33 -13.06
CA SER A 314 6.67 -18.76 -14.46
C SER A 314 5.81 -17.85 -15.34
N ALA A 315 4.93 -17.06 -14.73
CA ALA A 315 4.05 -16.13 -15.43
C ALA A 315 4.64 -14.71 -15.59
N VAL A 316 5.83 -14.43 -15.04
CA VAL A 316 6.50 -13.13 -15.16
C VAL A 316 6.96 -12.89 -16.60
N LYS A 317 6.67 -11.69 -17.12
CA LYS A 317 7.06 -11.23 -18.47
C LYS A 317 8.34 -10.41 -18.47
#